data_AF-A0A2N3AFX9-F1
#
_entry.id   AF-A0A2N3AFX9-F1
#
_cell.length_a   1.000
_cell.length_b   1.000
_cell.length_c   1.000
_cell.angle_alpha   90.00
_cell.angle_beta   90.00
_cell.angle_gamma   90.00
#
_symmetry.space_group_name_H-M   'P 1'
#
loop_
_entity.id
_entity.type
_entity.pdbx_description
1 polymer ?
#
loop_
_entity_poly.entity_id
_entity_poly.type
_entity_poly.pdbx_seq_one_letter_code
_entity_poly.pdbx_strand_id
1 'polypeptide(L)'
;MLSTNCKKEEKYDIYGTYQRAYNVGGEDYQVQLSFTENGLLQWIPVDVIPDHNASEVSFNVLSDNKIKIFNDTDCGSDAQYNFVVTKNYLTLTPETEDCDPRNNALSGEWSKVE
;
A
#
# COMPACT_ATOMS: atom_id res chain seq x y z
N MET A 1 -20.71 -28.39 -27.34
CA MET A 1 -19.87 -28.30 -26.13
C MET A 1 -19.19 -26.94 -26.17
N LEU A 2 -19.66 -26.00 -25.34
CA LEU A 2 -19.04 -24.69 -25.21
C LEU A 2 -17.92 -24.83 -24.16
N SER A 3 -16.68 -24.94 -24.64
CA SER A 3 -15.50 -24.96 -23.79
C SER A 3 -15.24 -23.54 -23.32
N THR A 4 -15.84 -23.14 -22.21
CA THR A 4 -15.51 -21.87 -21.55
C THR A 4 -14.09 -22.00 -21.02
N ASN A 5 -13.15 -21.41 -21.73
CA ASN A 5 -11.75 -21.35 -21.35
C ASN A 5 -11.64 -20.36 -20.16
N CYS A 6 -11.97 -20.81 -18.96
CA CYS A 6 -11.67 -20.06 -17.73
C CYS A 6 -10.15 -19.99 -17.61
N LYS A 7 -9.54 -18.90 -18.10
CA LYS A 7 -8.22 -18.52 -17.65
C LYS A 7 -8.33 -18.28 -16.16
N LYS A 8 -7.71 -19.16 -15.37
CA LYS A 8 -7.58 -18.99 -13.92
C LYS A 8 -6.87 -17.65 -13.72
N GLU A 9 -7.57 -16.64 -13.23
CA GLU A 9 -6.94 -15.37 -12.87
C GLU A 9 -5.87 -15.67 -11.82
N GLU A 10 -4.62 -15.33 -12.11
CA GLU A 10 -3.58 -15.36 -11.10
C GLU A 10 -3.93 -14.30 -10.05
N LYS A 11 -4.37 -14.77 -8.89
CA LYS A 11 -4.62 -13.90 -7.75
C LYS A 11 -3.28 -13.64 -7.07
N TYR A 12 -2.75 -12.45 -7.27
CA TYR A 12 -1.61 -11.95 -6.49
C TYR A 12 -2.12 -11.43 -5.14
N ASP A 13 -1.44 -11.77 -4.05
CA ASP A 13 -1.71 -11.18 -2.74
C ASP A 13 -0.97 -9.85 -2.57
N ILE A 14 -1.36 -9.08 -1.55
CA ILE A 14 -0.78 -7.78 -1.24
C ILE A 14 0.56 -7.88 -0.50
N TYR A 15 0.95 -9.06 -0.01
CA TYR A 15 2.14 -9.19 0.83
C TYR A 15 3.43 -8.96 0.03
N GLY A 16 4.44 -8.46 0.72
CA GLY A 16 5.75 -8.14 0.16
C GLY A 16 6.09 -6.65 0.20
N THR A 17 7.17 -6.30 -0.49
CA THR A 17 7.72 -4.96 -0.51
C THR A 17 7.48 -4.29 -1.86
N TYR A 18 7.10 -3.02 -1.80
CA TYR A 18 6.86 -2.17 -2.95
C TYR A 18 7.59 -0.85 -2.76
N GLN A 19 7.91 -0.17 -3.84
CA GLN A 19 8.64 1.10 -3.81
C GLN A 19 8.07 2.11 -4.79
N ARG A 20 8.27 3.39 -4.49
CA ARG A 20 7.98 4.49 -5.42
C ARG A 20 8.88 5.69 -5.16
N ALA A 21 8.92 6.58 -6.15
CA ALA A 21 9.32 7.96 -5.93
C ALA A 21 8.19 8.72 -5.20
N TYR A 22 8.53 9.40 -4.11
CA TYR A 22 7.64 10.23 -3.31
C TYR A 22 8.10 11.67 -3.37
N ASN A 23 7.24 12.55 -3.89
CA ASN A 23 7.57 13.94 -4.08
C ASN A 23 7.29 14.75 -2.81
N VAL A 24 8.33 15.36 -2.24
CA VAL A 24 8.23 16.27 -1.09
C VAL A 24 8.85 17.59 -1.48
N GLY A 25 8.04 18.65 -1.54
CA GLY A 25 8.53 20.00 -1.85
C GLY A 25 9.13 20.14 -3.25
N GLY A 26 8.77 19.27 -4.20
CA GLY A 26 9.30 19.29 -5.57
C GLY A 26 10.53 18.40 -5.80
N GLU A 27 11.03 17.73 -4.76
CA GLU A 27 12.10 16.75 -4.85
C GLU A 27 11.55 15.33 -4.71
N ASP A 28 12.07 14.40 -5.51
CA ASP A 28 11.67 12.99 -5.48
C ASP A 28 12.61 12.19 -4.58
N TYR A 29 12.01 11.48 -3.61
CA TYR A 29 12.70 10.60 -2.68
C TYR A 29 12.20 9.17 -2.84
N GLN A 30 13.08 8.18 -2.73
CA GLN A 30 12.68 6.78 -2.73
C GLN A 30 12.11 6.37 -1.38
N VAL A 31 10.94 5.72 -1.41
CA VAL A 31 10.27 5.16 -0.24
C VAL A 31 9.77 3.76 -0.53
N GLN A 32 9.69 2.94 0.50
CA GLN A 32 9.19 1.58 0.46
C GLN A 32 7.94 1.40 1.31
N LEU A 33 7.05 0.54 0.85
CA LEU A 33 5.96 -0.05 1.61
C LEU A 33 6.19 -1.54 1.78
N SER A 34 6.02 -2.04 3.00
CA SER A 34 6.08 -3.47 3.30
C SER A 34 4.77 -3.93 3.93
N PHE A 35 4.08 -4.86 3.27
CA PHE A 35 2.91 -5.55 3.80
C PHE A 35 3.34 -6.93 4.31
N THR A 36 3.32 -7.12 5.62
CA THR A 36 3.78 -8.36 6.24
C THR A 36 2.63 -9.32 6.52
N GLU A 37 2.92 -10.62 6.56
CA GLU A 37 1.90 -11.65 6.87
C GLU A 37 1.38 -11.58 8.31
N ASN A 38 2.10 -10.92 9.22
CA ASN A 38 1.66 -10.72 10.60
C ASN A 38 0.79 -9.46 10.80
N GLY A 39 0.35 -8.81 9.72
CA GLY A 39 -0.60 -7.70 9.78
C GLY A 39 0.02 -6.34 10.07
N LEU A 40 1.29 -6.14 9.70
CA LEU A 40 1.99 -4.85 9.81
C LEU A 40 2.19 -4.22 8.43
N LEU A 41 1.87 -2.94 8.32
CA LEU A 41 2.17 -2.10 7.17
C LEU A 41 3.27 -1.12 7.59
N GLN A 42 4.42 -1.22 6.94
CA GLN A 42 5.57 -0.37 7.21
C GLN A 42 5.77 0.61 6.06
N TRP A 43 5.95 1.89 6.37
CA TRP A 43 6.37 2.92 5.43
C TRP A 43 7.80 3.33 5.77
N ILE A 44 8.72 3.18 4.82
CA ILE A 44 10.15 3.23 5.07
C ILE A 44 10.81 4.17 4.04
N PRO A 45 11.35 5.33 4.45
CA PRO A 45 12.23 6.10 3.60
C PRO A 45 13.49 5.30 3.21
N VAL A 46 13.78 5.21 1.91
CA VAL A 46 15.06 4.68 1.41
C VAL A 46 16.08 5.80 1.35
N ASP A 47 15.64 6.98 0.90
CA ASP A 47 16.40 8.22 1.00
C ASP A 47 16.11 8.96 2.31
N VAL A 48 17.01 9.85 2.72
CA VAL A 48 16.77 10.75 3.87
C VAL A 48 15.81 11.86 3.43
N ILE A 49 14.62 11.87 4.02
CA ILE A 49 13.58 12.87 3.76
C ILE A 49 13.48 13.79 4.98
N PRO A 50 13.64 15.11 4.84
CA PRO A 50 13.50 16.04 5.97
C PRO A 50 12.16 15.87 6.70
N ASP A 51 12.19 15.81 8.03
CA ASP A 51 11.02 15.69 8.92
C ASP A 51 10.16 14.43 8.75
N HIS A 52 10.61 13.43 7.98
CA HIS A 52 9.92 12.16 7.82
C HIS A 52 10.78 11.01 8.37
N ASN A 53 10.15 10.12 9.12
CA ASN A 53 10.77 8.90 9.65
C ASN A 53 9.99 7.69 9.17
N ALA A 54 10.62 6.50 9.29
CA ALA A 54 9.88 5.26 9.09
C ALA A 54 8.73 5.16 10.10
N SER A 55 7.59 4.63 9.65
CA SER A 55 6.41 4.42 10.47
C SER A 55 5.83 3.02 10.24
N GLU A 56 5.06 2.55 11.21
CA GLU A 56 4.41 1.25 11.18
C GLU A 56 2.99 1.38 11.71
N VAL A 57 2.05 0.75 11.01
CA VAL A 57 0.64 0.67 11.38
C VAL A 57 0.14 -0.76 11.24
N SER A 58 -0.99 -1.07 11.87
CA SER A 58 -1.62 -2.38 11.70
C SER A 58 -2.52 -2.39 10.47
N PHE A 59 -2.61 -3.53 9.79
CA PHE A 59 -3.57 -3.72 8.71
C PHE A 59 -4.20 -5.11 8.71
N ASN A 60 -5.39 -5.22 8.10
CA ASN A 60 -6.05 -6.48 7.80
C ASN A 60 -6.52 -6.47 6.35
N VAL A 61 -6.36 -7.60 5.65
CA VAL A 61 -6.98 -7.85 4.35
C VAL A 61 -8.44 -8.24 4.56
N LEU A 62 -9.36 -7.49 3.96
CA LEU A 62 -10.79 -7.77 3.93
C LEU A 62 -11.16 -8.56 2.66
N SER A 63 -12.43 -8.95 2.51
CA SER A 63 -12.92 -9.47 1.23
C SER A 63 -12.82 -8.41 0.12
N ASP A 64 -12.95 -8.85 -1.14
CA ASP A 64 -13.10 -7.95 -2.30
C ASP A 64 -11.89 -7.03 -2.58
N ASN A 65 -10.69 -7.49 -2.24
CA ASN A 65 -9.42 -6.77 -2.44
C ASN A 65 -9.40 -5.41 -1.73
N LYS A 66 -9.82 -5.41 -0.46
CA LYS A 66 -9.72 -4.24 0.41
C LYS A 66 -8.75 -4.50 1.56
N ILE A 67 -8.11 -3.44 2.04
CA ILE A 67 -7.41 -3.45 3.32
C ILE A 67 -8.08 -2.47 4.28
N LYS A 68 -8.04 -2.80 5.56
CA LYS A 68 -8.32 -1.88 6.65
C LYS A 68 -7.01 -1.57 7.38
N ILE A 69 -6.68 -0.30 7.51
CA ILE A 69 -5.54 0.22 8.28
C ILE A 69 -6.09 0.76 9.61
N PHE A 70 -5.40 0.47 10.70
CA PHE A 70 -5.79 0.85 12.05
C PHE A 70 -4.55 0.96 12.96
N ASN A 71 -4.74 1.45 14.19
CA ASN A 71 -3.67 1.73 15.16
C ASN A 71 -2.61 2.72 14.64
N ASP A 72 -3.02 3.65 13.79
CA ASP A 72 -2.19 4.75 13.32
C ASP A 72 -2.29 5.92 14.31
N THR A 73 -1.24 6.14 15.10
CA THR A 73 -1.23 7.18 16.13
C THR A 73 -1.20 8.59 15.57
N ASP A 74 -0.75 8.77 14.32
CA ASP A 74 -0.63 10.07 13.69
C ASP A 74 -1.95 10.52 13.07
N CYS A 75 -2.78 9.55 12.65
CA CYS A 75 -4.09 9.82 12.04
C CYS A 75 -5.27 9.71 13.01
N GLY A 76 -5.19 8.90 14.06
CA GLY A 76 -6.27 8.74 15.05
C GLY A 76 -7.58 8.10 14.53
N SER A 77 -7.66 7.82 13.23
CA SER A 77 -8.78 7.17 12.54
C SER A 77 -8.30 5.91 11.80
N ASP A 78 -9.22 4.96 11.63
CA ASP A 78 -9.02 3.83 10.74
C ASP A 78 -9.24 4.28 9.28
N ALA A 79 -8.59 3.60 8.33
CA ALA A 79 -8.84 3.78 6.91
C ALA A 79 -9.11 2.48 6.18
N GLN A 80 -9.73 2.58 4.99
CA GLN A 80 -9.88 1.49 4.06
C GLN A 80 -9.39 1.89 2.67
N TYR A 81 -8.70 0.97 2.03
CA TYR A 81 -8.20 1.11 0.67
C TYR A 81 -8.62 -0.10 -0.15
N ASN A 82 -9.05 0.14 -1.38
CA ASN A 82 -9.08 -0.89 -2.41
C ASN A 82 -7.64 -1.10 -2.90
N PHE A 83 -7.28 -2.35 -3.17
CA PHE A 83 -5.98 -2.69 -3.75
C PHE A 83 -6.13 -3.52 -5.03
N VAL A 84 -5.19 -3.29 -5.95
CA VAL A 84 -5.01 -4.12 -7.14
C VAL A 84 -3.54 -4.54 -7.19
N VAL A 85 -3.28 -5.85 -7.20
CA VAL A 85 -1.92 -6.39 -7.34
C VAL A 85 -1.78 -7.06 -8.70
N THR A 86 -0.71 -6.71 -9.39
CA THR A 86 -0.24 -7.37 -10.61
C THR A 86 1.13 -7.99 -10.34
N LYS A 87 1.71 -8.61 -11.38
CA LYS A 87 3.08 -9.12 -11.29
C LYS A 87 4.09 -8.04 -10.85
N ASN A 88 3.92 -6.81 -11.31
CA ASN A 88 4.93 -5.76 -11.19
C ASN A 88 4.51 -4.61 -10.27
N TYR A 89 3.23 -4.47 -9.95
CA TYR A 89 2.70 -3.28 -9.29
C TYR A 89 1.62 -3.60 -8.25
N LEU A 90 1.57 -2.77 -7.23
CA LEU A 90 0.43 -2.58 -6.33
C LEU A 90 -0.17 -1.21 -6.61
N THR A 91 -1.49 -1.12 -6.70
CA THR A 91 -2.22 0.15 -6.69
C THR A 91 -3.11 0.21 -5.46
N LEU A 92 -2.99 1.28 -4.66
CA LEU A 92 -3.85 1.56 -3.52
C LEU A 92 -4.77 2.74 -3.84
N THR A 93 -6.08 2.56 -3.67
CA THR A 93 -7.09 3.61 -3.87
C THR A 93 -7.90 3.78 -2.59
N PRO A 94 -7.94 4.98 -1.99
CA PRO A 94 -8.66 5.20 -0.74
C PRO A 94 -10.17 5.02 -0.95
N GLU A 95 -10.83 4.36 0.00
CA GLU A 95 -12.29 4.22 0.06
C GLU A 95 -12.87 5.02 1.22
N THR A 96 -12.30 4.81 2.41
CA THR A 96 -12.57 5.63 3.60
C THR A 96 -11.24 6.08 4.16
N GLU A 97 -10.87 7.33 3.92
CA GLU A 97 -9.63 7.93 4.37
C GLU A 97 -9.86 9.42 4.60
N ASP A 98 -9.56 9.90 5.80
CA ASP A 98 -9.71 11.28 6.23
C ASP A 98 -8.39 11.90 6.75
N CYS A 99 -7.31 11.11 6.77
CA CYS A 99 -5.98 11.54 7.18
C CYS A 99 -5.12 11.85 5.94
N ASP A 100 -4.94 13.14 5.65
CA ASP A 100 -4.15 13.60 4.51
C ASP A 100 -2.71 13.05 4.49
N PRO A 101 -1.95 13.01 5.61
CA PRO A 101 -0.63 12.41 5.62
C PRO A 101 -0.62 10.95 5.15
N ARG A 102 -1.52 10.11 5.67
CA ARG A 102 -1.61 8.69 5.29
C ARG A 102 -2.08 8.53 3.85
N ASN A 103 -3.08 9.30 3.42
CA ASN A 103 -3.53 9.29 2.04
C ASN A 103 -2.40 9.61 1.07
N ASN A 104 -1.67 10.70 1.34
CA ASN A 104 -0.53 11.11 0.52
C ASN A 104 0.58 10.07 0.54
N ALA A 105 0.86 9.48 1.70
CA ALA A 105 1.92 8.50 1.89
C ALA A 105 1.62 7.14 1.24
N LEU A 106 0.35 6.74 1.08
CA LEU A 106 -0.04 5.39 0.64
C LEU A 106 -0.69 5.32 -0.74
N SER A 107 -1.56 6.27 -1.09
CA SER A 107 -2.36 6.19 -2.32
C SER A 107 -1.52 6.23 -3.59
N GLY A 108 -1.92 5.46 -4.60
CA GLY A 108 -1.28 5.44 -5.92
C GLY A 108 -0.62 4.10 -6.26
N GLU A 109 0.20 4.13 -7.30
CA GLU A 109 0.93 2.96 -7.81
C GLU A 109 2.29 2.81 -7.12
N TRP A 110 2.64 1.56 -6.83
CA TRP A 110 3.89 1.14 -6.23
C TRP A 110 4.48 0.00 -7.04
N SER A 111 5.77 0.09 -7.35
CA SER A 111 6.50 -0.97 -8.05
C SER A 111 6.90 -2.07 -7.08
N LYS A 112 6.66 -3.32 -7.44
CA LYS A 112 7.07 -4.47 -6.62
C LYS A 112 8.59 -4.59 -6.59
N VAL A 113 9.14 -4.86 -5.41
CA VAL A 113 10.57 -5.13 -5.21
C VAL A 113 10.74 -6.65 -5.14
N GLU A 114 11.61 -7.20 -6.00
CA GLU A 114 11.97 -8.64 -6.01
C GLU A 114 13.07 -8.96 -5.00
#